data_AF-A0A2D4IX18-F1
#
_entry.id   AF-A0A2D4IX18-F1
#
_cell.length_a   1.000
_cell.length_b   1.000
_cell.length_c   1.000
_cell.angle_alpha   90.00
_cell.angle_beta   90.00
_cell.angle_gamma   90.00
#
_symmetry.space_group_name_H-M   'P 1'
#
loop_
_entity.id
_entity.type
_entity.pdbx_description
1 polymer ?
#
loop_
_entity_poly.entity_id
_entity_poly.type
_entity_poly.pdbx_seq_one_letter_code
_entity_poly.pdbx_strand_id
1 'polypeptide(L)'
;PKTIEFSCDPGGLEPKGPGCRLVLCNARSVVNKAPLIQDLITEEAADLAGITETWLGAEGGVPLVELCPPGFLAFHQPRAQGRGGGVAVVIRESLRPREITVPQTAGCESLLVRWDLGGPRAVLLTYLAPCHVTTALPGLLNVIAAVAIEVPRLIVMGDFNLPSAGEASNEVREFKASMTALDLTQVIQGPTHTGGNTLDL
;
A
#
# COMPACT_ATOMS: atom_id res chain seq x y z
N PRO A 1 7.76 -4.89 12.53
CA PRO A 1 6.94 -3.76 12.04
C PRO A 1 7.78 -2.48 11.99
N LYS A 2 7.87 -1.83 10.83
CA LYS A 2 8.48 -0.51 10.73
C LYS A 2 7.37 0.50 10.48
N THR A 3 7.22 1.44 11.38
CA THR A 3 6.32 2.59 11.25
C THR A 3 6.95 3.56 10.27
N ILE A 4 6.19 3.98 9.25
CA ILE A 4 6.63 4.95 8.25
C ILE A 4 5.67 6.14 8.37
N GLU A 5 6.08 7.18 9.07
CA GLU A 5 5.31 8.42 9.14
C GLU A 5 5.41 9.18 7.81
N PHE A 6 4.27 9.56 7.22
CA PHE A 6 4.23 10.45 6.06
C PHE A 6 3.64 11.80 6.49
N SER A 7 4.34 12.90 6.18
CA SER A 7 3.73 14.23 6.13
C SER A 7 3.71 14.69 4.68
N CYS A 8 2.52 14.88 4.12
CA CYS A 8 2.37 15.46 2.79
C CYS A 8 2.56 16.99 2.90
N ASP A 9 3.67 17.52 2.37
CA ASP A 9 3.90 18.97 2.25
C ASP A 9 3.89 19.35 0.76
N PRO A 10 2.73 19.72 0.18
CA PRO A 10 2.72 20.37 -1.11
C PRO A 10 3.17 21.80 -0.86
N GLY A 11 4.35 22.19 -1.37
CA GLY A 11 4.87 23.55 -1.25
C GLY A 11 3.81 24.58 -1.65
N GLY A 12 3.17 25.17 -0.65
CA GLY A 12 1.99 26.02 -0.83
C GLY A 12 1.43 26.42 0.54
N LEU A 13 1.11 27.69 0.67
CA LEU A 13 0.69 28.39 1.90
C LEU A 13 -0.70 27.97 2.43
N GLU A 14 -1.06 26.68 2.37
CA GLU A 14 -2.30 26.18 2.98
C GLU A 14 -2.08 25.83 4.46
N PRO A 15 -3.06 26.12 5.35
CA PRO A 15 -2.96 25.74 6.75
C PRO A 15 -2.81 24.21 6.85
N LYS A 16 -1.77 23.76 7.56
CA LYS A 16 -1.51 22.35 7.86
C LYS A 16 -2.72 21.74 8.55
N GLY A 17 -3.57 21.07 7.78
CA GLY A 17 -4.53 20.12 8.33
C GLY A 17 -3.78 19.03 9.11
N PRO A 18 -4.45 18.31 10.02
CA PRO A 18 -3.82 17.18 10.70
C PRO A 18 -3.27 16.21 9.65
N GLY A 19 -1.96 15.93 9.72
CA GLY A 19 -1.30 15.00 8.80
C GLY A 19 -1.90 13.60 8.93
N CYS A 20 -2.03 12.89 7.80
CA CYS A 20 -2.52 11.50 7.76
C CYS A 20 -1.38 10.56 8.15
N ARG A 21 -1.49 9.86 9.28
CA ARG A 21 -0.49 8.87 9.73
C ARG A 21 -0.71 7.54 9.01
N LEU A 22 0.36 7.02 8.41
CA LEU A 22 0.32 5.78 7.63
C LEU A 22 1.19 4.71 8.28
N VAL A 23 0.81 3.45 8.11
CA VAL A 23 1.63 2.29 8.49
C VAL A 23 1.64 1.32 7.32
N LEU A 24 2.79 0.74 7.00
CA LEU A 24 2.91 -0.38 6.07
C LEU A 24 3.50 -1.58 6.81
N CYS A 25 2.85 -2.73 6.75
CA CYS A 25 3.42 -3.96 7.28
C CYS A 25 3.28 -5.12 6.30
N ASN A 26 4.41 -5.76 5.98
CA ASN A 26 4.36 -7.10 5.42
C ASN A 26 4.12 -8.09 6.56
N ALA A 27 2.92 -8.67 6.61
CA ALA A 27 2.50 -9.52 7.70
C ALA A 27 3.12 -10.93 7.61
N ARG A 28 3.36 -11.46 6.40
CA ARG A 28 3.66 -12.89 6.17
C ARG A 28 2.69 -13.78 6.94
N SER A 29 1.39 -13.68 6.62
CA SER A 29 0.22 -14.18 7.36
C SER A 29 -0.20 -13.38 8.58
N VAL A 30 -1.50 -13.03 8.61
CA VAL A 30 -2.16 -12.35 9.73
C VAL A 30 -2.82 -13.28 10.75
N VAL A 31 -2.99 -14.58 10.45
CA VAL A 31 -3.83 -15.53 11.23
C VAL A 31 -3.51 -15.56 12.72
N ASN A 32 -2.26 -15.32 13.12
CA ASN A 32 -1.84 -15.26 14.53
C ASN A 32 -1.20 -13.91 14.91
N LYS A 33 -1.34 -12.90 14.05
CA LYS A 33 -0.72 -11.58 14.20
C LYS A 33 -1.76 -10.46 14.17
N ALA A 34 -3.03 -10.77 13.91
CA ALA A 34 -4.10 -9.79 13.82
C ALA A 34 -4.16 -8.86 15.06
N PRO A 35 -4.13 -9.36 16.32
CA PRO A 35 -4.09 -8.48 17.49
C PRO A 35 -2.85 -7.58 17.53
N LEU A 36 -1.67 -8.13 17.22
CA LEU A 36 -0.41 -7.35 17.20
C LEU A 36 -0.42 -6.26 16.12
N ILE A 37 -1.07 -6.51 14.99
CA ILE A 37 -1.24 -5.53 13.92
C ILE A 37 -2.25 -4.47 14.34
N GLN A 38 -3.35 -4.84 15.00
CA GLN A 38 -4.32 -3.91 15.57
C GLN A 38 -3.67 -2.99 16.62
N ASP A 39 -2.84 -3.55 17.51
CA ASP A 39 -2.07 -2.81 18.51
C ASP A 39 -1.13 -1.81 17.82
N LEU A 40 -0.37 -2.26 16.81
CA LEU A 40 0.49 -1.39 16.01
C LEU A 40 -0.27 -0.20 15.39
N ILE A 41 -1.44 -0.44 14.79
CA ILE A 41 -2.27 0.62 14.19
C ILE A 41 -2.68 1.64 15.27
N THR A 42 -3.00 1.16 16.46
CA THR A 42 -3.48 1.98 17.58
C THR A 42 -2.35 2.77 18.23
N GLU A 43 -1.24 2.11 18.55
CA GLU A 43 -0.05 2.69 19.20
C GLU A 43 0.61 3.77 18.34
N GLU A 44 0.67 3.55 17.03
CA GLU A 44 1.23 4.52 16.08
C GLU A 44 0.24 5.66 15.72
N ALA A 45 -0.95 5.62 16.30
CA ALA A 45 -2.05 6.52 16.01
C ALA A 45 -2.35 6.63 14.51
N ALA A 46 -2.22 5.53 13.77
CA ALA A 46 -2.35 5.52 12.32
C ALA A 46 -3.78 5.88 11.89
N ASP A 47 -3.91 6.59 10.77
CA ASP A 47 -5.18 6.86 10.11
C ASP A 47 -5.48 5.83 9.02
N LEU A 48 -4.42 5.24 8.47
CA LEU A 48 -4.49 4.21 7.43
C LEU A 48 -3.30 3.26 7.56
N ALA A 49 -3.55 1.96 7.49
CA ALA A 49 -2.53 0.93 7.46
C ALA A 49 -2.70 0.04 6.22
N GLY A 50 -1.60 -0.14 5.50
CA GLY A 50 -1.49 -1.14 4.44
C GLY A 50 -0.83 -2.41 4.97
N ILE A 51 -1.44 -3.55 4.69
CA ILE A 51 -0.95 -4.86 5.09
C ILE A 51 -0.70 -5.68 3.83
N THR A 52 0.54 -6.06 3.56
CA THR A 52 0.90 -7.00 2.48
C THR A 52 1.11 -8.39 3.03
N GLU A 53 1.02 -9.40 2.15
CA GLU A 53 1.13 -10.81 2.50
C GLU A 53 0.15 -11.21 3.61
N THR A 54 -1.13 -10.87 3.45
CA THR A 54 -2.19 -11.22 4.41
C THR A 54 -2.36 -12.73 4.54
N TRP A 55 -2.18 -13.46 3.44
CA TRP A 55 -2.35 -14.92 3.32
C TRP A 55 -3.76 -15.39 3.73
N LEU A 56 -4.75 -14.54 3.52
CA LEU A 56 -6.16 -14.85 3.73
C LEU A 56 -6.83 -15.23 2.40
N GLY A 57 -7.84 -16.10 2.49
CA GLY A 57 -8.76 -16.35 1.39
C GLY A 57 -9.75 -15.19 1.20
N ALA A 58 -10.62 -15.30 0.18
CA ALA A 58 -11.52 -14.21 -0.21
C ALA A 58 -12.44 -13.70 0.90
N GLU A 59 -12.85 -14.57 1.83
CA GLU A 59 -13.70 -14.18 2.95
C GLU A 59 -12.96 -13.35 4.01
N GLY A 60 -11.62 -13.36 4.02
CA GLY A 60 -10.78 -12.80 5.08
C GLY A 60 -10.87 -13.58 6.40
N GLY A 61 -12.09 -13.89 6.82
CA GLY A 61 -12.43 -14.61 8.05
C GLY A 61 -12.20 -13.77 9.29
N VAL A 62 -12.22 -14.44 10.44
CA VAL A 62 -11.97 -13.86 11.76
C VAL A 62 -10.70 -12.98 11.82
N PRO A 63 -9.55 -13.36 11.22
CA PRO A 63 -8.35 -12.53 11.30
C PRO A 63 -8.49 -11.13 10.69
N LEU A 64 -9.31 -10.95 9.64
CA LEU A 64 -9.54 -9.64 9.03
C LEU A 64 -10.36 -8.72 9.95
N VAL A 65 -11.27 -9.30 10.74
CA VAL A 65 -12.05 -8.57 11.74
C VAL A 65 -11.17 -8.21 12.94
N GLU A 66 -10.38 -9.17 13.44
CA GLU A 66 -9.50 -8.96 14.59
C GLU A 66 -8.39 -7.92 14.33
N LEU A 67 -7.90 -7.81 13.09
CA LEU A 67 -6.86 -6.83 12.77
C LEU A 67 -7.40 -5.40 12.65
N CYS A 68 -8.72 -5.22 12.57
CA CYS A 68 -9.36 -3.92 12.39
C CYS A 68 -9.69 -3.29 13.76
N PRO A 69 -9.09 -2.16 14.13
CA PRO A 69 -9.45 -1.48 15.38
C PRO A 69 -10.86 -0.87 15.33
N PRO A 70 -11.49 -0.58 16.48
CA PRO A 70 -12.75 0.17 16.52
C PRO A 70 -12.64 1.54 15.83
N GLY A 71 -13.64 1.88 15.01
CA GLY A 71 -13.66 3.13 14.23
C GLY A 71 -12.86 3.09 12.93
N PHE A 72 -12.44 1.90 12.48
CA PHE A 72 -11.81 1.65 11.19
C PHE A 72 -12.65 0.70 10.34
N LEU A 73 -12.41 0.76 9.02
CA LEU A 73 -12.90 -0.20 8.03
C LEU A 73 -11.71 -0.96 7.45
N ALA A 74 -11.90 -2.24 7.17
CA ALA A 74 -10.93 -3.10 6.51
C ALA A 74 -11.41 -3.49 5.12
N PHE A 75 -10.58 -3.24 4.10
CA PHE A 75 -10.74 -3.69 2.73
C PHE A 75 -9.69 -4.76 2.42
N HIS A 76 -10.02 -5.76 1.59
CA HIS A 76 -9.14 -6.90 1.35
C HIS A 76 -9.18 -7.37 -0.09
N GLN A 77 -7.99 -7.56 -0.68
CA GLN A 77 -7.81 -8.19 -1.97
C GLN A 77 -6.99 -9.47 -1.76
N PRO A 78 -7.59 -10.66 -1.84
CA PRO A 78 -6.86 -11.93 -1.73
C PRO A 78 -6.01 -12.18 -2.97
N ARG A 79 -5.03 -13.08 -2.83
CA ARG A 79 -4.41 -13.73 -3.98
C ARG A 79 -5.41 -14.68 -4.63
N ALA A 80 -5.58 -14.59 -5.94
CA ALA A 80 -6.55 -15.41 -6.67
C ALA A 80 -6.24 -16.92 -6.60
N GLN A 81 -4.96 -17.30 -6.70
CA GLN A 81 -4.53 -18.70 -6.70
C GLN A 81 -3.14 -18.87 -6.07
N GLY A 82 -2.92 -20.02 -5.42
CA GLY A 82 -1.64 -20.39 -4.83
C GLY A 82 -1.53 -20.04 -3.34
N ARG A 83 -0.30 -20.08 -2.82
CA ARG A 83 -0.01 -19.78 -1.41
C ARG A 83 0.52 -18.36 -1.26
N GLY A 84 0.20 -17.74 -0.13
CA GLY A 84 0.72 -16.44 0.25
C GLY A 84 0.07 -15.27 -0.47
N GLY A 85 0.69 -14.10 -0.40
CA GLY A 85 0.20 -12.87 -1.02
C GLY A 85 -1.08 -12.31 -0.40
N GLY A 86 -1.81 -11.53 -1.19
CA GLY A 86 -2.98 -10.77 -0.75
C GLY A 86 -2.60 -9.51 0.04
N VAL A 87 -3.48 -8.51 -0.02
CA VAL A 87 -3.29 -7.20 0.61
C VAL A 87 -4.55 -6.76 1.34
N ALA A 88 -4.40 -5.97 2.40
CA ALA A 88 -5.52 -5.33 3.10
C ALA A 88 -5.21 -3.87 3.44
N VAL A 89 -6.23 -3.02 3.35
CA VAL A 89 -6.17 -1.63 3.81
C VAL A 89 -7.10 -1.48 5.00
N VAL A 90 -6.57 -1.02 6.14
CA VAL A 90 -7.34 -0.64 7.33
C VAL A 90 -7.31 0.87 7.43
N ILE A 91 -8.46 1.53 7.47
CA ILE A 91 -8.56 3.00 7.35
C ILE A 91 -9.68 3.55 8.22
N ARG A 92 -9.48 4.73 8.82
CA ARG A 92 -10.50 5.36 9.67
C ARG A 92 -11.83 5.50 8.95
N GLU A 93 -12.89 5.02 9.57
CA GLU A 93 -14.25 5.09 9.05
C GLU A 93 -14.71 6.54 8.83
N SER A 94 -14.24 7.46 9.66
CA SER A 94 -14.52 8.91 9.56
C SER A 94 -14.06 9.54 8.25
N LEU A 95 -13.08 8.93 7.55
CA LEU A 95 -12.66 9.36 6.21
C LEU A 95 -13.69 8.99 5.12
N ARG A 96 -14.68 8.15 5.45
CA ARG A 96 -15.68 7.58 4.52
C ARG A 96 -15.03 6.92 3.30
N PRO A 97 -14.12 5.95 3.54
CA PRO A 97 -13.39 5.30 2.46
C PRO A 97 -14.32 4.38 1.65
N ARG A 98 -14.01 4.23 0.37
CA ARG A 98 -14.64 3.26 -0.52
C ARG A 98 -13.58 2.53 -1.34
N GLU A 99 -13.78 1.25 -1.54
CA GLU A 99 -12.99 0.47 -2.48
C GLU A 99 -13.37 0.84 -3.92
N ILE A 100 -12.37 0.92 -4.78
CA ILE A 100 -12.53 1.07 -6.22
C ILE A 100 -11.82 -0.12 -6.88
N THR A 101 -12.56 -0.88 -7.68
CA THR A 101 -11.98 -2.03 -8.37
C THR A 101 -10.92 -1.56 -9.38
N VAL A 102 -9.73 -2.17 -9.28
CA VAL A 102 -8.65 -1.98 -10.26
C VAL A 102 -8.33 -3.30 -10.96
N PRO A 103 -7.85 -3.25 -12.22
CA PRO A 103 -7.39 -4.45 -12.92
C PRO A 103 -6.34 -5.21 -12.10
N GLN A 104 -6.56 -6.51 -11.92
CA GLN A 104 -5.60 -7.40 -11.28
C GLN A 104 -4.70 -8.05 -12.33
N THR A 105 -3.41 -8.21 -12.01
CA THR A 105 -2.45 -8.92 -12.84
C THR A 105 -1.95 -10.15 -12.08
N ALA A 106 -1.73 -11.28 -12.77
CA ALA A 106 -1.23 -12.49 -12.11
C ALA A 106 0.08 -12.21 -11.35
N GLY A 107 0.12 -12.56 -10.07
CA GLY A 107 1.26 -12.27 -9.20
C GLY A 107 1.38 -10.82 -8.74
N CYS A 108 0.39 -9.97 -9.01
CA CYS A 108 0.30 -8.60 -8.53
C CYS A 108 -1.09 -8.36 -7.91
N GLU A 109 -1.15 -8.39 -6.59
CA GLU A 109 -2.37 -8.07 -5.84
C GLU A 109 -2.42 -6.57 -5.58
N SER A 110 -3.49 -5.89 -6.01
CA SER A 110 -3.63 -4.43 -5.86
C SER A 110 -5.00 -4.03 -5.32
N LEU A 111 -5.02 -3.14 -4.34
CA LEU A 111 -6.22 -2.67 -3.67
C LEU A 111 -6.25 -1.14 -3.62
N LEU A 112 -7.24 -0.54 -4.29
CA LEU A 112 -7.43 0.90 -4.35
C LEU A 112 -8.56 1.31 -3.41
N VAL A 113 -8.23 2.15 -2.43
CA VAL A 113 -9.21 2.73 -1.50
C VAL A 113 -9.19 4.24 -1.65
N ARG A 114 -10.36 4.82 -1.95
CA ARG A 114 -10.55 6.26 -2.19
C ARG A 114 -11.38 6.91 -1.08
N TRP A 115 -11.05 8.15 -0.76
CA TRP A 115 -11.86 9.03 0.08
C TRP A 115 -11.84 10.46 -0.45
N ASP A 116 -12.87 11.24 -0.12
CA ASP A 116 -13.00 12.63 -0.60
C ASP A 116 -13.01 13.66 0.56
N LEU A 117 -12.93 13.22 1.82
CA LEU A 117 -12.86 14.14 2.96
C LEU A 117 -11.57 14.96 2.86
N GLY A 118 -11.69 16.29 2.75
CA GLY A 118 -10.56 17.20 2.55
C GLY A 118 -9.95 17.18 1.14
N GLY A 119 -10.71 16.71 0.14
CA GLY A 119 -10.32 16.61 -1.27
C GLY A 119 -10.14 15.16 -1.75
N PRO A 120 -10.17 14.90 -3.06
CA PRO A 120 -10.03 13.56 -3.62
C PRO A 120 -8.64 12.99 -3.31
N ARG A 121 -8.62 11.86 -2.62
CA ARG A 121 -7.43 11.14 -2.17
C ARG A 121 -7.64 9.65 -2.35
N ALA A 122 -6.55 8.92 -2.58
CA ALA A 122 -6.62 7.47 -2.64
C ALA A 122 -5.31 6.84 -2.19
N VAL A 123 -5.40 5.60 -1.72
CA VAL A 123 -4.24 4.72 -1.53
C VAL A 123 -4.38 3.55 -2.49
N LEU A 124 -3.32 3.27 -3.25
CA LEU A 124 -3.14 2.04 -3.98
C LEU A 124 -2.11 1.20 -3.22
N LEU A 125 -2.59 0.16 -2.53
CA LEU A 125 -1.76 -0.82 -1.86
C LEU A 125 -1.47 -1.98 -2.80
N THR A 126 -0.20 -2.30 -3.01
CA THR A 126 0.22 -3.38 -3.92
C THR A 126 1.14 -4.39 -3.25
N TYR A 127 0.96 -5.66 -3.60
CA TYR A 127 1.98 -6.69 -3.39
C TYR A 127 2.31 -7.33 -4.73
N LEU A 128 3.57 -7.20 -5.16
CA LEU A 128 4.10 -7.78 -6.38
C LEU A 128 5.00 -8.95 -6.03
N ALA A 129 4.59 -10.16 -6.42
CA ALA A 129 5.34 -11.38 -6.12
C ALA A 129 6.73 -11.34 -6.79
N PRO A 130 7.81 -11.73 -6.07
CA PRO A 130 9.18 -11.66 -6.60
C PRO A 130 9.38 -12.37 -7.94
N CYS A 131 8.69 -13.50 -8.16
CA CYS A 131 8.79 -14.26 -9.41
C CYS A 131 7.97 -13.70 -10.57
N HIS A 132 7.14 -12.67 -10.35
CA HIS A 132 6.26 -12.07 -11.36
C HIS A 132 6.62 -10.63 -11.70
N VAL A 133 7.68 -10.05 -11.10
CA VAL A 133 8.04 -8.64 -11.27
C VAL A 133 8.10 -8.25 -12.75
N THR A 134 8.90 -8.94 -13.56
CA THR A 134 9.06 -8.63 -14.99
C THR A 134 7.74 -8.74 -15.77
N THR A 135 6.86 -9.69 -15.43
CA THR A 135 5.60 -9.93 -16.16
C THR A 135 4.47 -9.01 -15.72
N ALA A 136 4.42 -8.60 -14.46
CA ALA A 136 3.28 -7.89 -13.89
C ALA A 136 3.54 -6.40 -13.66
N LEU A 137 4.80 -5.96 -13.62
CA LEU A 137 5.15 -4.55 -13.48
C LEU A 137 4.51 -3.66 -14.56
N PRO A 138 4.51 -3.98 -15.87
CA PRO A 138 3.87 -3.12 -16.87
C PRO A 138 2.37 -2.93 -16.62
N GLY A 139 1.68 -3.99 -16.18
CA GLY A 139 0.27 -3.93 -15.81
C GLY A 139 0.03 -3.02 -14.61
N LEU A 140 0.87 -3.15 -13.57
CA LEU A 140 0.85 -2.30 -12.38
C LEU A 140 1.07 -0.82 -12.72
N LEU A 141 2.05 -0.52 -13.57
CA LEU A 141 2.36 0.87 -13.97
C LEU A 141 1.19 1.52 -14.71
N ASN A 142 0.48 0.77 -15.56
CA ASN A 142 -0.73 1.25 -16.22
C ASN A 142 -1.84 1.58 -15.21
N VAL A 143 -2.01 0.74 -14.17
CA VAL A 143 -2.98 1.02 -13.09
C VAL A 143 -2.59 2.29 -12.33
N ILE A 144 -1.32 2.42 -11.93
CA ILE A 144 -0.84 3.61 -11.21
C ILE A 144 -1.08 4.87 -12.04
N ALA A 145 -0.72 4.84 -13.34
CA ALA A 145 -0.90 5.98 -14.24
C ALA A 145 -2.39 6.37 -14.38
N ALA A 146 -3.28 5.40 -14.59
CA ALA A 146 -4.71 5.65 -14.71
C ALA A 146 -5.28 6.31 -13.45
N VAL A 147 -4.90 5.80 -12.26
CA VAL A 147 -5.39 6.34 -10.98
C VAL A 147 -4.80 7.71 -10.69
N ALA A 148 -3.52 7.94 -10.99
CA ALA A 148 -2.85 9.22 -10.76
C ALA A 148 -3.49 10.38 -11.54
N ILE A 149 -4.02 10.09 -12.75
CA ILE A 149 -4.76 11.08 -13.55
C ILE A 149 -6.09 11.46 -12.88
N GLU A 150 -6.77 10.51 -12.25
CA GLU A 150 -8.07 10.74 -11.62
C GLU A 150 -7.98 11.32 -10.21
N VAL A 151 -6.91 10.99 -9.48
CA VAL A 151 -6.76 11.31 -8.06
C VAL A 151 -5.41 12.01 -7.83
N PRO A 152 -5.39 13.37 -7.79
CA PRO A 152 -4.15 14.13 -7.64
C PRO A 152 -3.35 13.84 -6.37
N ARG A 153 -4.03 13.37 -5.32
CA ARG A 153 -3.42 13.00 -4.03
C ARG A 153 -3.42 11.48 -3.86
N LEU A 154 -2.83 10.79 -4.83
CA LEU A 154 -2.63 9.34 -4.79
C LEU A 154 -1.41 9.00 -3.93
N ILE A 155 -1.59 8.02 -3.03
CA ILE A 155 -0.53 7.36 -2.29
C ILE A 155 -0.36 5.98 -2.92
N VAL A 156 0.83 5.67 -3.41
CA VAL A 156 1.20 4.33 -3.87
C VAL A 156 2.11 3.73 -2.81
N MET A 157 1.72 2.59 -2.26
CA MET A 157 2.49 1.90 -1.21
C MET A 157 2.37 0.39 -1.39
N GLY A 158 3.33 -0.36 -0.85
CA GLY A 158 3.37 -1.79 -1.05
C GLY A 158 4.76 -2.40 -1.00
N ASP A 159 4.75 -3.71 -1.22
CA ASP A 159 5.94 -4.53 -1.35
C ASP A 159 6.04 -4.94 -2.82
N PHE A 160 6.89 -4.22 -3.55
CA PHE A 160 7.05 -4.37 -4.99
C PHE A 160 8.06 -5.47 -5.36
N ASN A 161 8.82 -5.98 -4.38
CA ASN A 161 9.91 -6.94 -4.59
C ASN A 161 10.86 -6.59 -5.75
N LEU A 162 11.08 -5.30 -5.99
CA LEU A 162 11.98 -4.87 -7.06
C LEU A 162 13.42 -5.35 -6.76
N PRO A 163 14.17 -5.82 -7.78
CA PRO A 163 15.51 -6.35 -7.57
C PRO A 163 16.44 -5.37 -6.85
N SER A 164 17.22 -5.90 -5.90
CA SER A 164 18.20 -5.15 -5.10
C SER A 164 19.42 -4.65 -5.87
N ALA A 165 19.57 -5.01 -7.16
CA ALA A 165 20.77 -4.79 -7.97
C ALA A 165 21.06 -3.31 -8.32
N GLY A 166 20.48 -2.35 -7.60
CA GLY A 166 20.60 -0.93 -7.90
C GLY A 166 19.96 -0.54 -9.24
N GLU A 167 20.34 0.63 -9.77
CA GLU A 167 19.79 1.20 -11.01
C GLU A 167 20.09 0.40 -12.30
N ALA A 168 20.73 -0.77 -12.17
CA ALA A 168 21.03 -1.68 -13.26
C ALA A 168 19.81 -2.49 -13.73
N SER A 169 18.83 -2.76 -12.84
CA SER A 169 17.60 -3.46 -13.22
C SER A 169 16.73 -2.59 -14.14
N ASN A 170 16.25 -3.17 -15.25
CA ASN A 170 15.33 -2.48 -16.16
C ASN A 170 14.00 -2.19 -15.46
N GLU A 171 13.54 -3.10 -14.61
CA GLU A 171 12.32 -2.98 -13.81
C GLU A 171 12.40 -1.81 -12.82
N VAL A 172 13.53 -1.68 -12.10
CA VAL A 172 13.76 -0.54 -11.19
C VAL A 172 13.76 0.78 -11.96
N ARG A 173 14.43 0.81 -13.12
CA ARG A 173 14.53 2.03 -13.95
C ARG A 173 13.16 2.43 -14.50
N GLU A 174 12.41 1.46 -15.02
CA GLU A 174 11.07 1.66 -15.55
C GLU A 174 10.13 2.16 -14.45
N PHE A 175 10.12 1.50 -13.28
CA PHE A 175 9.30 1.91 -12.16
C PHE A 175 9.62 3.35 -11.71
N LYS A 176 10.90 3.68 -11.49
CA LYS A 176 11.31 5.05 -11.12
C LYS A 176 10.94 6.08 -12.19
N ALA A 177 11.17 5.76 -13.47
CA ALA A 177 10.84 6.65 -14.58
C ALA A 177 9.33 6.92 -14.64
N SER A 178 8.50 5.89 -14.45
CA SER A 178 7.05 6.05 -14.39
C SER A 178 6.60 6.87 -13.19
N MET A 179 7.15 6.64 -11.98
CA MET A 179 6.80 7.45 -10.81
C MET A 179 7.18 8.92 -11.03
N THR A 180 8.36 9.18 -11.61
CA THR A 180 8.82 10.53 -11.95
C THR A 180 7.91 11.19 -12.99
N ALA A 181 7.49 10.47 -14.02
CA ALA A 181 6.61 10.98 -15.06
C ALA A 181 5.18 11.30 -14.56
N LEU A 182 4.79 10.71 -13.43
CA LEU A 182 3.51 10.94 -12.76
C LEU A 182 3.60 11.93 -11.59
N ASP A 183 4.75 12.60 -11.43
CA ASP A 183 5.05 13.50 -10.30
C ASP A 183 4.86 12.84 -8.92
N LEU A 184 5.01 11.50 -8.84
CA LEU A 184 4.96 10.75 -7.59
C LEU A 184 6.33 10.77 -6.91
N THR A 185 6.40 11.36 -5.73
CA THR A 185 7.64 11.47 -4.95
C THR A 185 7.75 10.33 -3.93
N GLN A 186 8.90 9.64 -3.93
CA GLN A 186 9.22 8.66 -2.88
C GLN A 186 9.44 9.38 -1.55
N VAL A 187 8.66 8.99 -0.53
CA VAL A 187 8.72 9.59 0.82
C VAL A 187 9.58 8.76 1.78
N ILE A 188 9.76 7.46 1.53
CA ILE A 188 10.58 6.60 2.39
C ILE A 188 12.07 6.85 2.13
N GLN A 189 12.75 7.33 3.16
CA GLN A 189 14.20 7.54 3.20
C GLN A 189 14.87 6.53 4.14
N GLY A 190 14.90 5.24 3.79
CA GLY A 190 15.67 4.25 4.55
C GLY A 190 15.37 2.80 4.17
N PRO A 191 16.28 1.84 4.44
CA PRO A 191 16.08 0.44 4.09
C PRO A 191 14.88 -0.17 4.82
N THR A 192 13.97 -0.79 4.08
CA THR A 192 12.77 -1.48 4.57
C THR A 192 13.04 -2.96 4.89
N HIS A 193 14.10 -3.54 4.32
CA HIS A 193 14.57 -4.91 4.57
C HIS A 193 15.94 -4.94 5.28
N THR A 194 16.23 -5.99 6.05
CA THR A 194 17.54 -6.24 6.68
C THR A 194 18.69 -6.37 5.68
N GLY A 195 18.37 -6.53 4.39
CA GLY A 195 19.32 -6.61 3.27
C GLY A 195 19.56 -5.30 2.50
N GLY A 196 19.05 -4.14 2.96
CA GLY A 196 19.42 -2.84 2.38
C GLY A 196 18.51 -2.29 1.25
N ASN A 197 17.39 -2.94 0.92
CA ASN A 197 16.46 -2.43 -0.10
C ASN A 197 15.63 -1.25 0.40
N THR A 198 15.48 -0.23 -0.44
CA THR A 198 14.76 1.04 -0.20
C THR A 198 13.51 1.18 -1.10
N LEU A 199 13.14 0.12 -1.81
CA LEU A 199 12.09 0.11 -2.85
C LEU A 199 10.78 -0.54 -2.40
N ASP A 200 10.66 -0.93 -1.13
CA ASP A 200 9.34 -1.11 -0.54
C ASP A 200 8.88 0.30 -0.15
N LEU A 201 7.76 0.77 -0.72
CA LEU A 201 7.26 2.16 -0.61
C LEU A 201 6.01 2.22 0.25
#